data_AF-A0A6I9PYJ4-F1
#
_entry.id   AF-A0A6I9PYJ4-F1
#
_cell.length_a   1.000
_cell.length_b   1.000
_cell.length_c   1.000
_cell.angle_alpha   90.00
_cell.angle_beta   90.00
_cell.angle_gamma   90.00
#
_symmetry.space_group_name_H-M   'P 1'
#
loop_
_entity.id
_entity.type
_entity.pdbx_description
1 polymer ?
#
loop_
_entity_poly.entity_id
_entity_poly.type
_entity_poly.pdbx_seq_one_letter_code
_entity_poly.pdbx_strand_id
1 'polypeptide(L)'
;MPNFALERQEARVLLDRSSQTYSKQGGCAYLFGIFCKRPVHPRIVLQGGSPLAVGHCWPFEGGRGHLFIALSHPVYISHVTLGHVSKNLSPTGTIPSAPKTFSVYVSHKCIIVTLQMFS
;
A
#
# COMPACT_ATOMS: atom_id res chain seq x y z
N MET A 1 -12.57 1.85 -16.28
CA MET A 1 -12.72 0.46 -15.78
C MET A 1 -13.15 0.48 -14.31
N PRO A 2 -14.02 -0.44 -13.88
CA PRO A 2 -14.40 -0.57 -12.47
C PRO A 2 -13.21 -1.06 -11.62
N ASN A 3 -13.15 -0.64 -10.35
CA ASN A 3 -12.15 -1.08 -9.39
C ASN A 3 -12.79 -1.80 -8.21
N PHE A 4 -12.79 -3.14 -8.27
CA PHE A 4 -13.37 -4.04 -7.25
C PHE A 4 -12.49 -4.20 -6.00
N ALA A 5 -11.34 -3.55 -5.95
CA ALA A 5 -10.45 -3.51 -4.80
C ALA A 5 -10.64 -2.24 -3.95
N LEU A 6 -11.65 -1.40 -4.24
CA LEU A 6 -11.89 -0.17 -3.46
C LEU A 6 -12.50 -0.45 -2.09
N GLU A 7 -11.98 0.22 -1.07
CA GLU A 7 -12.50 0.15 0.31
C GLU A 7 -13.98 0.56 0.39
N ARG A 8 -14.37 1.57 -0.40
CA ARG A 8 -15.78 2.03 -0.50
C ARG A 8 -16.72 1.02 -1.15
N GLN A 9 -16.18 -0.01 -1.82
CA GLN A 9 -16.93 -1.14 -2.35
C GLN A 9 -16.81 -2.37 -1.45
N GLU A 10 -16.44 -2.18 -0.17
CA GLU A 10 -16.28 -3.26 0.82
C GLU A 10 -15.11 -4.21 0.53
N ALA A 11 -14.19 -3.83 -0.36
CA ALA A 11 -12.91 -4.52 -0.43
C ALA A 11 -12.11 -4.25 0.84
N ARG A 12 -11.37 -5.24 1.33
CA ARG A 12 -10.63 -5.12 2.59
C ARG A 12 -9.28 -5.82 2.54
N VAL A 13 -8.31 -5.29 3.28
CA VAL A 13 -7.04 -5.96 3.52
C VAL A 13 -7.21 -7.02 4.59
N LEU A 14 -6.69 -8.23 4.36
CA LEU A 14 -6.61 -9.29 5.37
C LEU A 14 -5.29 -9.13 6.15
N LEU A 15 -5.36 -8.43 7.27
CA LEU A 15 -4.19 -8.02 8.06
C LEU A 15 -3.38 -9.22 8.56
N ASP A 16 -4.05 -10.26 9.08
CA ASP A 16 -3.40 -11.45 9.67
C ASP A 16 -2.58 -12.27 8.67
N ARG A 17 -2.80 -12.06 7.38
CA ARG A 17 -2.09 -12.73 6.29
C ARG A 17 -1.15 -11.81 5.52
N SER A 18 -1.17 -10.51 5.82
CA SER A 18 -0.36 -9.51 5.13
C SER A 18 0.93 -9.24 5.90
N SER A 19 1.92 -8.67 5.21
CA SER A 19 3.16 -8.26 5.87
C SER A 19 2.89 -7.21 6.96
N GLN A 20 3.75 -7.18 7.96
CA GLN A 20 3.64 -6.19 9.02
C GLN A 20 3.87 -4.79 8.46
N THR A 21 3.07 -3.83 8.95
CA THR A 21 3.26 -2.44 8.58
C THR A 21 4.55 -1.95 9.21
N TYR A 22 5.43 -1.39 8.39
CA TYR A 22 6.64 -0.77 8.90
C TYR A 22 6.28 0.48 9.69
N SER A 23 6.60 0.44 10.98
CA SER A 23 6.48 1.58 11.87
C SER A 23 7.88 1.91 12.35
N LYS A 24 8.44 3.03 11.88
CA LYS A 24 9.66 3.56 12.47
C LYS A 24 9.31 4.00 13.89
N GLN A 25 9.97 3.43 14.90
CA GLN A 25 9.95 3.98 16.27
C GLN A 25 10.53 5.40 16.23
N GLY A 26 9.69 6.38 15.94
CA GLY A 26 9.99 7.80 16.04
C GLY A 26 9.44 8.28 17.36
N GLY A 27 10.31 8.76 18.25
CA GLY A 27 9.91 9.30 19.54
C GLY A 27 8.87 10.41 19.37
N CYS A 28 7.69 10.22 19.97
CA CYS A 28 6.76 11.32 20.20
C CYS A 28 7.37 12.22 21.27
N ALA A 29 7.93 13.37 20.88
CA ALA A 29 8.33 14.39 21.83
C ALA A 29 7.17 15.38 22.04
N TYR A 30 6.68 15.48 23.27
CA TYR A 30 5.45 16.18 23.65
C TYR A 30 5.64 17.64 24.11
N LEU A 31 6.82 18.24 23.90
CA LEU A 31 7.08 19.62 24.28
C LEU A 31 7.48 20.45 23.05
N PHE A 32 6.77 21.57 22.82
CA PHE A 32 6.97 22.53 21.72
C PHE A 32 6.57 22.09 20.29
N GLY A 33 5.36 21.54 20.11
CA GLY A 33 4.65 21.67 18.82
C GLY A 33 5.14 20.80 17.65
N ILE A 34 5.53 19.55 17.90
CA ILE A 34 5.94 18.60 16.83
C ILE A 34 4.84 17.56 16.54
N PHE A 35 4.61 17.31 15.25
CA PHE A 35 3.66 16.34 14.71
C PHE A 35 4.12 14.88 14.91
N CYS A 36 3.42 14.12 15.75
CA CYS A 36 3.59 12.66 15.79
C CYS A 36 3.12 12.04 14.47
N LYS A 37 3.98 11.24 13.83
CA LYS A 37 3.58 10.43 12.67
C LYS A 37 2.61 9.36 13.14
N ARG A 38 1.35 9.44 12.70
CA ARG A 38 0.36 8.40 13.01
C ARG A 38 0.75 7.09 12.35
N PRO A 39 0.54 5.94 13.02
CA PRO A 39 0.72 4.64 12.40
C PRO A 39 -0.19 4.54 11.17
N VAL A 40 0.41 4.17 10.03
CA VAL A 40 -0.33 4.01 8.77
C VAL A 40 -1.08 2.69 8.79
N HIS A 41 -2.32 2.68 8.32
CA HIS A 41 -3.09 1.45 8.19
C HIS A 41 -3.02 0.93 6.74
N PRO A 42 -2.81 -0.38 6.50
CA PRO A 42 -2.71 -0.96 5.15
C PRO A 42 -3.90 -0.66 4.23
N ARG A 43 -5.09 -0.41 4.79
CA ARG A 43 -6.30 0.00 4.06
C ARG A 43 -6.10 1.17 3.09
N ILE A 44 -5.10 2.02 3.35
CA ILE A 44 -4.75 3.17 2.51
C ILE A 44 -4.53 2.78 1.04
N VAL A 45 -4.07 1.55 0.79
CA VAL A 45 -3.87 1.00 -0.57
C VAL A 45 -5.18 0.81 -1.35
N LEU A 46 -6.32 0.69 -0.65
CA LEU A 46 -7.64 0.45 -1.24
C LEU A 46 -8.47 1.74 -1.38
N GLN A 47 -7.95 2.88 -0.93
CA GLN A 47 -8.70 4.14 -0.93
C GLN A 47 -8.79 4.78 -2.32
N GLY A 48 -7.94 4.36 -3.27
CA GLY A 48 -8.04 4.76 -4.67
C GLY A 48 -7.73 6.24 -4.94
N GLY A 49 -6.90 6.87 -4.11
CA GLY A 49 -6.53 8.28 -4.26
C GLY A 49 -5.83 8.55 -5.60
N SER A 50 -6.41 9.46 -6.38
CA SER A 50 -5.79 10.05 -7.57
C SER A 50 -6.05 11.57 -7.54
N PRO A 51 -5.01 12.43 -7.55
CA PRO A 51 -3.60 12.10 -7.68
C PRO A 51 -3.01 11.44 -6.43
N LEU A 52 -1.91 10.70 -6.60
CA LEU A 52 -1.17 10.07 -5.50
C LEU A 52 -0.39 11.14 -4.73
N ALA A 53 -0.58 11.19 -3.42
CA ALA A 53 0.09 12.15 -2.52
C ALA A 53 1.30 11.52 -1.82
N VAL A 54 2.34 12.33 -1.60
CA VAL A 54 3.54 11.92 -0.85
C VAL A 54 3.16 11.59 0.59
N GLY A 55 3.64 10.45 1.11
CA GLY A 55 3.31 9.98 2.46
C GLY A 55 1.95 9.28 2.56
N HIS A 56 1.14 9.26 1.50
CA HIS A 56 -0.14 8.56 1.46
C HIS A 56 0.02 7.14 0.86
N CYS A 57 0.89 6.33 1.47
CA CYS A 57 1.20 4.97 1.05
C CYS A 57 1.34 4.05 2.26
N TRP A 58 1.24 2.73 2.04
CA TRP A 58 1.49 1.73 3.07
C TRP A 58 2.94 1.23 3.01
N PRO A 59 3.74 1.44 4.07
CA PRO A 59 5.10 0.91 4.13
C PRO A 59 5.13 -0.48 4.79
N PHE A 60 6.04 -1.34 4.35
CA PHE A 60 6.34 -2.64 4.95
C PHE A 60 7.86 -2.79 5.15
N GLU A 61 8.27 -3.68 6.04
CA GLU A 61 9.67 -3.84 6.42
C GLU A 61 10.45 -4.69 5.40
N GLY A 62 11.69 -4.31 5.14
CA GLY A 62 12.60 -5.03 4.26
C GLY A 62 12.33 -4.80 2.76
N GLY A 63 12.95 -5.64 1.93
CA GLY A 63 12.86 -5.55 0.46
C GLY A 63 11.74 -6.38 -0.18
N ARG A 64 11.00 -7.18 0.61
CA ARG A 64 9.92 -8.04 0.11
C ARG A 64 8.72 -7.95 1.03
N GLY A 65 7.55 -7.72 0.44
CA GLY A 65 6.29 -7.63 1.15
C GLY A 65 5.18 -8.35 0.39
N HIS A 66 4.09 -8.63 1.09
CA HIS A 66 2.89 -9.21 0.51
C HIS A 66 1.64 -8.63 1.17
N LEU A 67 0.58 -8.53 0.37
CA LEU A 67 -0.70 -7.98 0.79
C LEU A 67 -1.83 -8.89 0.29
N PHE A 68 -2.72 -9.27 1.20
CA PHE A 68 -3.92 -10.03 0.88
C PHE A 68 -5.12 -9.08 0.85
N ILE A 69 -5.82 -9.03 -0.28
CA ILE A 69 -6.98 -8.18 -0.48
C ILE A 69 -8.18 -9.06 -0.81
N ALA A 70 -9.20 -9.00 0.04
CA ALA A 70 -10.52 -9.51 -0.28
C ALA A 70 -11.24 -8.49 -1.16
N LEU A 71 -11.66 -8.90 -2.36
CA LEU A 71 -12.39 -8.07 -3.31
C LEU A 71 -13.83 -7.88 -2.85
N SER A 72 -14.50 -6.86 -3.39
CA SER A 72 -15.92 -6.60 -3.13
C SER A 72 -16.81 -7.79 -3.51
N HIS A 73 -16.53 -8.40 -4.66
CA HIS A 73 -17.34 -9.43 -5.31
C HIS A 73 -16.42 -10.47 -5.99
N PRO A 74 -16.88 -11.71 -6.19
CA PRO A 74 -16.19 -12.66 -7.06
C PRO A 74 -16.18 -12.12 -8.49
N VAL A 75 -14.98 -11.90 -9.04
CA VAL A 75 -14.80 -11.32 -10.39
C VAL A 75 -13.65 -12.02 -11.11
N TYR A 76 -13.74 -12.07 -12.44
CA TYR A 76 -12.62 -12.45 -13.29
C TYR A 76 -11.71 -11.23 -13.50
N ILE A 77 -10.46 -11.34 -13.08
CA ILE A 77 -9.51 -10.21 -13.12
C ILE A 77 -8.87 -10.14 -14.49
N SER A 78 -9.16 -9.07 -15.22
CA SER A 78 -8.48 -8.77 -16.50
C SER A 78 -7.21 -7.95 -16.28
N HIS A 79 -7.28 -6.94 -15.40
CA HIS A 79 -6.23 -5.95 -15.23
C HIS A 79 -6.02 -5.60 -13.76
N VAL A 80 -4.77 -5.26 -13.43
CA VAL A 80 -4.37 -4.79 -12.10
C VAL A 80 -3.61 -3.49 -12.28
N THR A 81 -3.81 -2.55 -11.36
CA THR A 81 -3.13 -1.25 -11.37
C THR A 81 -2.36 -1.08 -10.06
N LEU A 82 -1.08 -0.71 -10.17
CA LEU A 82 -0.22 -0.36 -9.05
C LEU A 82 0.18 1.11 -9.16
N GLY A 83 -0.18 1.90 -8.15
CA GLY A 83 0.13 3.32 -8.10
C GLY A 83 1.39 3.61 -7.27
N HIS A 84 2.25 4.51 -7.75
CA HIS A 84 3.33 5.11 -6.97
C HIS A 84 3.45 6.60 -7.32
N VAL A 85 3.88 7.43 -6.36
CA VAL A 85 4.16 8.85 -6.60
C VAL A 85 5.24 9.02 -7.66
N SER A 86 5.12 10.08 -8.48
CA SER A 86 6.11 10.44 -9.48
C SER A 86 7.43 10.87 -8.83
N LYS A 87 8.55 10.67 -9.54
CA LYS A 87 9.88 11.13 -9.12
C LYS A 87 9.92 12.63 -8.85
N ASN A 88 9.18 13.42 -9.63
CA ASN A 88 9.12 14.88 -9.50
C ASN A 88 8.45 15.33 -8.20
N LEU A 89 7.62 14.48 -7.60
CA LEU A 89 6.98 14.74 -6.30
C LEU A 89 7.84 14.23 -5.14
N SER A 90 8.91 13.47 -5.41
CA SER A 90 9.81 12.99 -4.37
C SER A 90 10.73 14.11 -3.89
N PRO A 91 10.84 14.37 -2.58
CA PRO A 91 11.76 15.38 -2.05
C PRO A 91 13.22 15.17 -2.46
N THR A 92 13.63 13.93 -2.73
CA THR A 92 15.00 13.58 -3.14
C THR A 92 15.16 13.45 -4.66
N GLY A 93 14.08 13.64 -5.43
CA GLY A 93 14.07 13.38 -6.89
C GLY A 93 14.21 11.90 -7.27
N THR A 94 14.27 10.99 -6.29
CA THR A 94 14.43 9.54 -6.45
C THR A 94 13.32 8.77 -5.73
N ILE A 95 13.03 7.54 -6.16
CA ILE A 95 12.00 6.67 -5.57
C ILE A 95 12.55 5.27 -5.27
N PRO A 96 13.61 5.13 -4.45
CA PRO A 96 14.21 3.82 -4.17
C PRO A 96 13.23 2.85 -3.47
N SER A 97 12.19 3.38 -2.79
CA SER A 97 11.13 2.61 -2.16
C SER A 97 10.05 2.11 -3.13
N ALA A 98 10.11 2.46 -4.42
CA ALA A 98 9.14 1.96 -5.39
C ALA A 98 9.37 0.47 -5.66
N PRO A 99 8.34 -0.39 -5.61
CA PRO A 99 8.48 -1.78 -5.99
C PRO A 99 8.87 -1.88 -7.47
N LYS A 100 9.91 -2.66 -7.78
CA LYS A 100 10.37 -2.86 -9.17
C LYS A 100 9.68 -4.05 -9.82
N THR A 101 9.44 -5.10 -9.05
CA THR A 101 8.72 -6.29 -9.50
C THR A 101 7.59 -6.59 -8.54
N PHE A 102 6.48 -7.08 -9.09
CA PHE A 102 5.34 -7.53 -8.32
C PHE A 102 4.71 -8.75 -8.99
N SER A 103 4.02 -9.57 -8.21
CA SER A 103 3.23 -10.68 -8.73
C SER A 103 1.85 -10.66 -8.11
N VAL A 104 0.86 -11.11 -8.88
CA VAL A 104 -0.54 -11.17 -8.45
C VAL A 104 -1.01 -12.61 -8.54
N TYR A 105 -1.49 -13.14 -7.43
CA TYR A 105 -2.13 -14.43 -7.35
C TYR A 105 -3.61 -14.24 -7.04
N VAL A 106 -4.46 -15.05 -7.66
CA VAL A 106 -5.91 -14.94 -7.54
C VAL A 106 -6.47 -16.21 -6.93
N SER A 107 -7.33 -16.07 -5.93
CA SER A 107 -8.03 -17.18 -5.29
C SER A 107 -9.46 -16.77 -4.97
N HIS A 108 -10.44 -17.26 -5.75
CA HIS A 108 -11.86 -16.93 -5.62
C HIS A 108 -12.13 -15.41 -5.46
N LYS A 109 -12.39 -14.94 -4.22
CA LYS A 109 -12.70 -13.55 -3.86
C LYS A 109 -11.48 -12.81 -3.27
N CYS A 110 -10.29 -13.37 -3.37
CA CYS A 110 -9.06 -12.82 -2.79
C CYS A 110 -7.99 -12.67 -3.86
N ILE A 111 -7.23 -11.58 -3.77
CA ILE A 111 -5.96 -11.42 -4.47
C ILE A 111 -4.82 -11.35 -3.47
N ILE A 112 -3.67 -11.85 -3.89
CA ILE A 112 -2.41 -11.76 -3.16
C ILE A 112 -1.47 -10.97 -4.04
N VAL A 113 -0.99 -9.84 -3.55
CA VAL A 113 -0.01 -9.00 -4.25
C VAL A 113 1.32 -9.16 -3.52
N THR A 114 2.34 -9.69 -4.20
CA THR A 114 3.71 -9.72 -3.70
C THR A 114 4.49 -8.56 -4.31
N LEU A 115 5.30 -7.89 -3.49
CA LEU A 115 6.05 -6.69 -3.85
C LEU A 115 7.53 -6.94 -3.55
N GLN A 116 8.40 -6.63 -4.50
CA GLN A 116 9.84 -6.69 -4.31
C GLN A 116 10.50 -5.35 -4.67
N MET A 117 11.16 -4.77 -3.67
CA MET A 117 12.07 -3.64 -3.79
C MET A 117 13.49 -4.17 -4.03
N PHE A 118 14.31 -3.46 -4.80
CA PHE A 118 15.74 -3.75 -4.88
C PHE A 118 16.49 -2.71 -4.06
N SER A 119 17.37 -3.19 -3.18
CA SER A 119 18.39 -2.42 -2.47
C SER A 119 19.39 -1.80 -3.44
#